data_AF-A0A645BYL2-F1
#
_entry.id   AF-A0A645BYL2-F1
#
_cell.length_a   1.000
_cell.length_b   1.000
_cell.length_c   1.000
_cell.angle_alpha   90.00
_cell.angle_beta   90.00
_cell.angle_gamma   90.00
#
_symmetry.space_group_name_H-M   'P 1'
#
loop_
_entity.id
_entity.type
_entity.pdbx_description
1 polymer ?
#
loop_
_entity_poly.entity_id
_entity_poly.type
_entity_poly.pdbx_seq_one_letter_code
_entity_poly.pdbx_strand_id
1 'polypeptide(L)'
;MPLKVLSVLVVALSLVFTAVAAEKKGVQVGFWFNVPEDIGGDTIKGVRFGLPIAAGWGVRGAELSLLASASRYVDGFQTTLLGFTSARTLHGCQLSLVNVVRENVRGRGAQIGLYNHSVAKGVQIGLINYCGDNAEVQVGLINVNLHGWMPVMLFVNLAR
;
A
#
# COMPACT_ATOMS: atom_id res chain seq x y z
N MET A 1 24.53 10.56 1.11
CA MET A 1 23.40 9.60 1.18
C MET A 1 22.25 9.98 2.14
N PRO A 2 22.43 10.61 3.32
CA PRO A 2 21.32 10.83 4.26
C PRO A 2 20.27 11.84 3.77
N LEU A 3 20.67 12.81 2.96
CA LEU A 3 19.77 13.85 2.44
C LEU A 3 18.66 13.31 1.53
N LYS A 4 18.95 12.30 0.68
CA LYS A 4 17.98 11.76 -0.29
C LYS A 4 16.89 10.94 0.39
N VAL A 5 17.26 10.16 1.42
CA VAL A 5 16.32 9.40 2.24
C VAL A 5 15.41 10.35 3.00
N LEU A 6 15.97 11.43 3.56
CA LEU A 6 15.20 12.47 4.24
C LEU A 6 14.20 13.14 3.29
N SER A 7 14.57 13.45 2.04
CA SER A 7 13.65 14.03 1.06
C SER A 7 12.48 13.11 0.71
N VAL A 8 12.74 11.80 0.51
CA VAL A 8 11.68 10.81 0.27
C VAL A 8 10.77 10.69 1.49
N LEU A 9 11.34 10.70 2.70
CA LEU A 9 10.58 10.68 3.94
C LEU A 9 9.66 11.90 4.04
N VAL A 10 10.18 13.09 3.73
CA VAL A 10 9.43 14.36 3.76
C VAL A 10 8.28 14.34 2.76
N VAL A 11 8.49 13.79 1.55
CA VAL A 11 7.41 13.64 0.55
C VAL A 11 6.37 12.62 1.00
N ALA A 12 6.77 11.48 1.56
CA ALA A 12 5.85 10.48 2.09
C ALA A 12 5.04 11.04 3.27
N LEU A 13 5.70 11.75 4.19
CA LEU A 13 5.06 12.43 5.31
C LEU A 13 4.14 13.56 4.84
N SER A 14 4.50 14.35 3.82
CA SER A 14 3.64 15.43 3.33
C SER A 14 2.39 14.91 2.62
N LEU A 15 2.51 13.84 1.83
CA LEU A 15 1.37 13.12 1.25
C LEU A 15 0.44 12.55 2.33
N VAL A 16 1.03 12.08 3.43
CA VAL A 16 0.28 11.64 4.61
C VAL A 16 -0.42 12.82 5.26
N PHE A 17 0.25 13.94 5.53
CA PHE A 17 -0.39 15.11 6.11
C PHE A 17 -1.57 15.60 5.27
N THR A 18 -1.51 15.53 3.94
CA THR A 18 -2.67 15.83 3.09
C THR A 18 -3.78 14.78 3.22
N ALA A 19 -3.45 13.50 3.35
CA ALA A 19 -4.45 12.44 3.58
C ALA A 19 -5.10 12.55 4.98
N VAL A 20 -4.32 12.94 5.99
CA VAL A 20 -4.74 13.08 7.39
C VAL A 20 -5.53 14.35 7.65
N ALA A 21 -5.21 15.45 6.96
CA ALA A 21 -5.93 16.71 7.07
C ALA A 21 -7.40 16.59 6.63
N ALA A 22 -7.75 15.58 5.83
CA ALA A 22 -9.09 15.36 5.30
C ALA A 22 -10.04 14.64 6.27
N GLU A 23 -9.56 13.85 7.23
CA GLU A 23 -10.43 13.06 8.13
C GLU A 23 -10.06 13.23 9.62
N LYS A 24 -10.93 13.87 10.41
CA LYS A 24 -10.86 13.80 11.89
C LYS A 24 -11.70 12.63 12.41
N LYS A 25 -11.05 11.56 12.92
CA LYS A 25 -11.09 11.07 14.33
C LYS A 25 -10.49 9.65 14.49
N GLY A 26 -9.21 9.58 14.86
CA GLY A 26 -8.55 8.37 15.39
C GLY A 26 -7.05 8.37 15.11
N VAL A 27 -6.21 8.36 16.15
CA VAL A 27 -4.79 8.03 16.04
C VAL A 27 -4.57 6.72 16.76
N GLN A 28 -3.96 5.76 16.09
CA GLN A 28 -3.66 4.45 16.66
C GLN A 28 -2.17 4.14 16.48
N VAL A 29 -1.57 3.49 17.47
CA VAL A 29 -0.16 3.10 17.43
C VAL A 29 -0.04 1.60 17.63
N GLY A 30 0.49 0.91 16.63
CA GLY A 30 0.82 -0.51 16.68
C GLY A 30 2.29 -0.74 16.94
N PHE A 31 2.57 -1.84 17.64
CA PHE A 31 3.94 -2.31 17.91
C PHE A 31 4.19 -3.67 17.27
N TRP A 32 3.13 -4.43 17.00
CA TRP A 32 3.20 -5.76 16.39
C TRP A 32 1.90 -6.12 15.67
N PHE A 33 1.82 -7.36 15.20
CA PHE A 33 0.60 -7.90 14.61
C PHE A 33 -0.51 -7.99 15.66
N ASN A 34 -1.60 -7.25 15.46
CA ASN A 34 -2.72 -7.11 16.42
C ASN A 34 -2.30 -6.70 17.83
N VAL A 35 -1.23 -5.90 17.96
CA VAL A 35 -0.77 -5.37 19.25
C VAL A 35 -0.62 -3.85 19.19
N PRO A 36 -1.31 -3.10 20.07
CA PRO A 36 -2.30 -3.54 21.06
C PRO A 36 -3.58 -4.17 20.46
N GLU A 37 -4.33 -4.90 21.29
CA GLU A 37 -5.46 -5.75 20.85
C GLU A 37 -6.58 -4.94 20.15
N ASP A 38 -6.75 -3.67 20.50
CA ASP A 38 -7.70 -2.74 19.88
C ASP A 38 -7.40 -2.47 18.39
N ILE A 39 -6.18 -2.75 17.91
CA ILE A 39 -5.81 -2.66 16.49
C ILE A 39 -6.50 -3.75 15.66
N GLY A 40 -6.70 -4.93 16.26
CA GLY A 40 -7.34 -6.07 15.61
C GLY A 40 -8.87 -5.96 15.53
N GLY A 41 -9.47 -5.06 16.33
CA GLY A 41 -10.91 -5.00 16.54
C GLY A 41 -11.68 -4.37 15.37
N ASP A 42 -11.41 -3.10 15.06
CA ASP A 42 -12.25 -2.33 14.14
C ASP A 42 -11.46 -1.44 13.18
N THR A 43 -12.16 -0.94 12.17
CA THR A 43 -11.59 0.02 11.21
C THR A 43 -11.45 1.40 11.86
N ILE A 44 -10.24 1.94 11.90
CA ILE A 44 -10.04 3.32 12.34
C ILE A 44 -10.30 4.31 11.19
N LYS A 45 -10.74 5.53 11.53
CA LYS A 45 -10.86 6.66 10.59
C LYS A 45 -9.83 7.72 10.96
N GLY A 46 -8.66 7.71 10.35
CA GLY A 46 -7.56 8.62 10.65
C GLY A 46 -6.20 8.00 10.38
N VAL A 47 -5.31 8.03 11.37
CA VAL A 47 -3.90 7.67 11.20
C VAL A 47 -3.52 6.48 12.06
N ARG A 48 -2.90 5.47 11.46
CA ARG A 48 -2.24 4.38 12.18
C ARG A 48 -0.72 4.49 12.01
N PHE A 49 0.00 4.46 13.12
CA PHE A 49 1.46 4.39 13.13
C PHE A 49 1.93 3.01 13.59
N GLY A 50 2.87 2.39 12.87
CA GLY A 50 3.53 1.16 13.29
C GLY A 50 4.97 1.43 13.75
N LEU A 51 5.22 1.23 15.04
CA LEU A 51 6.52 1.41 15.69
C LEU A 51 7.00 0.07 16.31
N PRO A 52 7.54 -0.87 15.53
CA PRO A 52 7.89 -0.76 14.10
C PRO A 52 6.83 -1.27 13.13
N ILE A 53 5.82 -2.00 13.61
CA ILE A 53 4.82 -2.70 12.80
C ILE A 53 3.41 -2.32 13.26
N ALA A 54 2.51 -2.14 12.30
CA ALA A 54 1.08 -2.08 12.56
C ALA A 54 0.36 -3.14 11.71
N ALA A 55 -0.49 -3.96 12.34
CA ALA A 55 -1.36 -4.88 11.63
C ALA A 55 -2.71 -4.98 12.33
N GLY A 56 -3.79 -4.76 11.59
CA GLY A 56 -5.11 -4.62 12.18
C GLY A 56 -6.26 -4.88 11.23
N TRP A 57 -7.46 -4.49 11.67
CA TRP A 57 -8.67 -4.71 10.88
C TRP A 57 -8.72 -3.81 9.66
N GLY A 58 -8.82 -2.50 9.85
CA GLY A 58 -8.81 -1.57 8.73
C GLY A 58 -8.40 -0.16 9.08
N VAL A 59 -8.08 0.61 8.04
CA VAL A 59 -7.75 2.02 8.11
C VAL A 59 -8.50 2.73 6.98
N ARG A 60 -9.31 3.73 7.33
CA ARG A 60 -9.73 4.80 6.41
C ARG A 60 -8.88 6.02 6.75
N GLY A 61 -8.09 6.52 5.80
CA GLY A 61 -7.08 7.55 6.05
C GLY A 61 -5.67 7.07 5.71
N ALA A 62 -4.74 7.11 6.67
CA ALA A 62 -3.32 6.82 6.43
C ALA A 62 -2.72 5.81 7.42
N GLU A 63 -1.92 4.86 6.93
CA GLU A 63 -1.16 3.92 7.74
C GLU A 63 0.33 3.98 7.40
N LEU A 64 1.16 4.24 8.40
CA LEU A 64 2.60 4.44 8.25
C LEU A 64 3.35 3.60 9.27
N SER A 65 4.27 2.77 8.83
CA SER A 65 5.08 1.97 9.76
C SER A 65 6.57 2.05 9.43
N LEU A 66 7.42 1.70 10.40
CA LEU A 66 8.86 1.61 10.14
C LEU A 66 9.20 0.39 9.27
N LEU A 67 8.57 -0.76 9.53
CA LEU A 67 8.92 -2.05 8.91
C LEU A 67 7.77 -2.76 8.18
N ALA A 68 6.55 -2.72 8.72
CA ALA A 68 5.40 -3.38 8.09
C ALA A 68 4.07 -2.72 8.46
N SER A 69 3.23 -2.52 7.45
CA SER A 69 1.84 -2.07 7.58
C SER A 69 0.92 -3.15 7.00
N ALA A 70 0.10 -3.79 7.83
CA ALA A 70 -0.63 -5.01 7.48
C ALA A 70 -2.09 -4.97 7.95
N SER A 71 -2.88 -4.04 7.39
CA SER A 71 -4.32 -3.91 7.66
C SER A 71 -5.15 -4.67 6.64
N ARG A 72 -6.25 -5.34 7.03
CA ARG A 72 -7.10 -6.08 6.07
C ARG A 72 -7.76 -5.15 5.04
N TYR A 73 -8.33 -4.05 5.50
CA TYR A 73 -9.04 -3.08 4.66
C TYR A 73 -8.35 -1.73 4.72
N VAL A 74 -7.90 -1.23 3.57
CA VAL A 74 -7.27 0.09 3.46
C VAL A 74 -8.06 0.94 2.48
N ASP A 75 -8.61 2.04 2.97
CA ASP A 75 -9.25 3.09 2.19
C ASP A 75 -8.44 4.38 2.39
N GLY A 76 -7.48 4.64 1.50
CA GLY A 76 -6.54 5.75 1.62
C GLY A 76 -5.09 5.34 1.33
N PHE A 77 -4.15 5.77 2.18
CA PHE A 77 -2.71 5.65 1.93
C PHE A 77 -2.04 4.70 2.91
N GLN A 78 -1.25 3.74 2.42
CA GLN A 78 -0.49 2.81 3.25
C GLN A 78 0.97 2.81 2.84
N THR A 79 1.89 3.01 3.79
CA THR A 79 3.31 3.10 3.52
C THR A 79 4.16 2.51 4.63
N THR A 80 5.41 2.22 4.30
CA THR A 80 6.45 1.89 5.27
C THR A 80 7.76 2.58 4.92
N LEU A 81 8.58 2.90 5.92
CA LEU A 81 9.93 3.40 5.69
C LEU A 81 10.82 2.34 5.03
N LEU A 82 10.86 1.16 5.62
CA LEU A 82 11.54 -0.02 5.10
C LEU A 82 10.56 -1.19 5.17
N GLY A 83 10.69 -2.18 4.28
CA GLY A 83 9.85 -3.38 4.32
C GLY A 83 8.61 -3.29 3.43
N PHE A 84 7.45 -3.71 3.96
CA PHE A 84 6.31 -4.09 3.13
C PHE A 84 4.95 -3.57 3.62
N THR A 85 4.06 -3.37 2.67
CA THR A 85 2.63 -3.15 2.92
C THR A 85 1.83 -4.37 2.50
N SER A 86 0.79 -4.70 3.26
CA SER A 86 -0.13 -5.78 2.96
C SER A 86 -1.55 -5.37 3.26
N ALA A 87 -2.45 -5.61 2.31
CA ALA A 87 -3.88 -5.49 2.48
C ALA A 87 -4.63 -6.67 1.86
N ARG A 88 -5.84 -6.94 2.35
CA ARG A 88 -6.78 -7.79 1.60
C ARG A 88 -7.43 -6.96 0.52
N THR A 89 -8.01 -5.82 0.87
CA THR A 89 -8.64 -4.89 -0.08
C THR A 89 -8.03 -3.50 0.04
N LEU A 90 -7.72 -2.88 -1.10
CA LEU A 90 -7.17 -1.53 -1.20
C LEU A 90 -8.08 -0.65 -2.06
N HIS A 91 -8.48 0.49 -1.50
CA HIS A 91 -9.04 1.63 -2.20
C HIS A 91 -8.11 2.82 -1.97
N GLY A 92 -7.14 3.05 -2.85
CA GLY A 92 -6.14 4.11 -2.66
C GLY A 92 -4.73 3.68 -3.03
N CYS A 93 -3.72 4.04 -2.24
CA CYS A 93 -2.32 3.94 -2.66
C CYS A 93 -1.44 3.21 -1.64
N GLN A 94 -0.54 2.36 -2.13
CA GLN A 94 0.55 1.75 -1.37
C GLN A 94 1.91 2.24 -1.87
N LEU A 95 2.77 2.67 -0.95
CA LEU A 95 4.15 3.09 -1.25
C LEU A 95 5.11 2.40 -0.27
N SER A 96 5.87 1.42 -0.74
CA SER A 96 6.90 0.72 0.06
C SER A 96 7.87 -0.05 -0.84
N LEU A 97 8.80 -0.83 -0.27
CA LEU A 97 9.66 -1.70 -1.09
C LEU A 97 8.85 -2.85 -1.70
N VAL A 98 7.87 -3.37 -0.96
CA VAL A 98 7.06 -4.54 -1.32
C VAL A 98 5.61 -4.25 -1.00
N ASN A 99 4.75 -4.15 -2.01
CA ASN A 99 3.32 -3.92 -1.83
C ASN A 99 2.51 -5.18 -2.17
N VAL A 100 1.57 -5.55 -1.30
CA VAL A 100 0.75 -6.76 -1.50
C VAL A 100 -0.74 -6.46 -1.28
N VAL A 101 -1.58 -6.84 -2.24
CA VAL A 101 -3.05 -6.86 -2.15
C VAL A 101 -3.56 -8.25 -2.53
N ARG A 102 -4.33 -8.88 -1.63
CA ARG A 102 -4.64 -10.33 -1.72
C ARG A 102 -6.07 -10.67 -2.13
N GLU A 103 -7.01 -9.73 -2.09
CA GLU A 103 -8.42 -9.96 -2.41
C GLU A 103 -8.98 -8.83 -3.28
N ASN A 104 -9.77 -9.17 -4.30
CA ASN A 104 -10.40 -8.20 -5.20
C ASN A 104 -11.88 -7.97 -4.87
N VAL A 105 -12.16 -7.26 -3.77
CA VAL A 105 -13.53 -6.88 -3.38
C VAL A 105 -13.85 -5.48 -3.93
N ARG A 106 -13.94 -5.34 -5.26
CA ARG A 106 -14.12 -4.04 -5.96
C ARG A 106 -13.00 -3.01 -5.69
N GLY A 107 -11.87 -3.45 -5.15
CA GLY A 107 -10.71 -2.62 -4.86
C GLY A 107 -10.11 -2.01 -6.12
N ARG A 108 -9.71 -0.74 -6.04
CA ARG A 108 -8.89 -0.07 -7.06
C ARG A 108 -7.79 0.70 -6.36
N GLY A 109 -6.56 0.47 -6.75
CA GLY A 109 -5.45 1.18 -6.12
C GLY A 109 -4.20 1.32 -6.96
N ALA A 110 -3.32 2.20 -6.50
CA ALA A 110 -1.99 2.38 -7.06
C ALA A 110 -0.94 1.78 -6.12
N GLN A 111 0.01 1.03 -6.66
CA GLN A 111 1.12 0.47 -5.90
C GLN A 111 2.43 0.97 -6.50
N ILE A 112 3.30 1.55 -5.66
CA ILE A 112 4.62 2.03 -6.05
C ILE A 112 5.66 1.37 -5.14
N GLY A 113 6.59 0.62 -5.72
CA GLY A 113 7.59 -0.11 -4.96
C GLY A 113 8.58 -0.89 -5.80
N LEU A 114 9.51 -1.63 -5.19
CA LEU A 114 10.40 -2.51 -5.95
C LEU A 114 9.64 -3.73 -6.48
N TYR A 115 8.76 -4.28 -5.64
CA TYR A 115 7.88 -5.39 -5.99
C TYR A 115 6.43 -5.07 -5.64
N ASN A 116 5.54 -5.21 -6.62
CA ASN A 116 4.11 -5.06 -6.43
C ASN A 116 3.40 -6.37 -6.75
N HIS A 117 2.56 -6.84 -5.82
CA HIS A 117 1.68 -7.98 -6.02
C HIS A 117 0.24 -7.54 -5.74
N SER A 118 -0.65 -7.77 -6.70
CA SER A 118 -2.08 -7.48 -6.53
C SER A 118 -2.94 -8.53 -7.22
N VAL A 119 -4.14 -8.72 -6.71
CA VAL A 119 -5.24 -9.34 -7.46
C VAL A 119 -6.34 -8.33 -7.78
N ALA A 120 -6.16 -7.06 -7.38
CA ALA A 120 -7.09 -5.96 -7.62
C ALA A 120 -6.67 -5.11 -8.85
N LYS A 121 -7.66 -4.41 -9.43
CA LYS A 121 -7.43 -3.49 -10.56
C LYS A 121 -6.66 -2.26 -10.13
N GLY A 122 -5.92 -1.66 -11.07
CA GLY A 122 -5.30 -0.35 -10.88
C GLY A 122 -3.90 -0.24 -11.49
N VAL A 123 -3.08 0.62 -10.89
CA VAL A 123 -1.78 1.03 -11.42
C VAL A 123 -0.65 0.43 -10.59
N GLN A 124 0.36 -0.16 -11.24
CA GLN A 124 1.55 -0.68 -10.56
C GLN A 124 2.81 -0.08 -11.16
N ILE A 125 3.66 0.52 -10.34
CA ILE A 125 4.94 1.09 -10.75
C ILE A 125 6.04 0.47 -9.90
N GLY A 126 6.99 -0.21 -10.53
CA GLY A 126 8.05 -0.88 -9.79
C GLY A 126 9.09 -1.58 -10.65
N LEU A 127 10.02 -2.30 -10.03
CA LEU A 127 10.93 -3.14 -10.81
C LEU A 127 10.19 -4.37 -11.32
N ILE A 128 9.39 -4.99 -10.46
CA ILE A 128 8.59 -6.17 -10.77
C ILE A 128 7.15 -5.92 -10.35
N ASN A 129 6.23 -6.08 -11.30
CA ASN A 129 4.80 -5.96 -11.09
C ASN A 129 4.13 -7.31 -11.40
N TYR A 130 3.32 -7.80 -10.48
CA TYR A 130 2.53 -9.01 -10.65
C TYR A 130 1.06 -8.72 -10.33
N CYS A 131 0.20 -8.96 -11.31
CA CYS A 131 -1.24 -8.90 -11.16
C CYS A 131 -1.87 -10.24 -11.56
N GLY A 132 -2.53 -10.88 -10.59
CA GLY A 132 -3.26 -12.13 -10.83
C GLY A 132 -4.59 -11.95 -11.58
N ASP A 133 -5.08 -10.71 -11.66
CA ASP A 133 -6.30 -10.33 -12.38
C ASP A 133 -5.94 -9.46 -13.60
N ASN A 134 -6.59 -8.31 -13.78
CA ASN A 134 -6.32 -7.35 -14.85
C ASN A 134 -5.88 -6.00 -14.26
N ALA A 135 -4.57 -5.77 -14.17
CA ALA A 135 -4.04 -4.43 -13.88
C ALA A 135 -4.34 -3.49 -15.06
N GLU A 136 -4.65 -2.23 -14.75
CA GLU A 136 -4.97 -1.22 -15.76
C GLU A 136 -3.71 -0.73 -16.46
N VAL A 137 -2.69 -0.43 -15.67
CA VAL A 137 -1.38 0.02 -16.14
C VAL A 137 -0.30 -0.57 -15.24
N GLN A 138 0.73 -1.17 -15.81
CA GLN A 138 1.95 -1.54 -15.11
C GLN A 138 3.14 -0.88 -15.81
N VAL A 139 4.04 -0.31 -15.02
CA VAL A 139 5.31 0.24 -15.47
C VAL A 139 6.42 -0.37 -14.64
N GLY A 140 7.34 -1.07 -15.28
CA GLY A 140 8.42 -1.76 -14.59
C GLY A 140 9.29 -2.62 -15.47
N LEU A 141 10.44 -3.08 -14.94
CA LEU A 141 11.36 -3.93 -15.70
C LEU A 141 10.66 -5.22 -16.14
N ILE A 142 9.88 -5.83 -15.25
CA ILE A 142 9.08 -7.03 -15.54
C ILE A 142 7.64 -6.79 -15.08
N ASN A 143 6.69 -6.97 -15.99
CA ASN A 143 5.26 -6.77 -15.75
C ASN A 143 4.50 -8.05 -16.09
N VAL A 144 3.86 -8.66 -15.11
CA VAL A 144 2.99 -9.83 -15.27
C VAL A 144 1.55 -9.41 -15.01
N ASN A 145 0.69 -9.54 -16.02
CA ASN A 145 -0.73 -9.20 -15.97
C ASN A 145 -1.54 -10.33 -16.59
N LEU A 146 -2.00 -11.30 -15.78
CA LEU A 146 -2.53 -12.57 -16.29
C LEU A 146 -3.73 -12.41 -17.24
N HIS A 147 -4.52 -11.35 -17.08
CA HIS A 147 -5.68 -11.05 -17.92
C HIS A 147 -5.51 -9.77 -18.77
N GLY A 148 -4.28 -9.24 -18.86
CA GLY A 148 -3.94 -8.06 -19.66
C GLY A 148 -3.89 -8.34 -21.17
N TRP A 149 -3.47 -7.35 -21.95
CA TRP A 149 -3.28 -7.52 -23.40
C TRP A 149 -2.24 -8.61 -23.71
N MET A 150 -1.12 -8.58 -23.00
CA MET A 150 -0.12 -9.67 -22.97
C MET A 150 0.17 -10.07 -21.52
N PRO A 151 0.23 -11.39 -21.21
CA PRO A 151 0.47 -11.87 -19.85
C PRO A 151 1.78 -11.40 -19.23
N VAL A 152 2.83 -11.20 -20.04
CA VAL A 152 4.14 -10.74 -19.59
C VAL A 152 4.66 -9.67 -20.56
N MET A 153 5.15 -8.54 -20.05
CA MET A 153 5.81 -7.50 -20.83
C MET A 153 6.99 -6.87 -20.07
N LEU A 154 7.94 -6.31 -20.82
CA LEU A 154 9.00 -5.46 -20.29
C LEU A 154 8.58 -3.99 -20.39
N PHE A 155 9.04 -3.18 -19.42
CA PHE A 155 8.84 -1.73 -19.31
C PHE A 155 7.40 -1.26 -19.08
N VAL A 156 6.45 -1.64 -19.93
CA VAL A 156 5.04 -1.21 -19.83
C VAL A 156 4.12 -2.39 -20.16
N ASN A 157 3.05 -2.57 -19.38
CA ASN A 157 1.94 -3.49 -19.67
C ASN A 157 0.61 -2.76 -19.43
N LEU A 158 -0.30 -2.82 -20.41
CA LEU A 158 -1.60 -2.15 -20.36
C LEU A 158 -2.72 -3.19 -20.33
N ALA A 159 -3.84 -2.84 -19.68
CA ALA A 159 -5.09 -3.57 -19.86
C ALA A 159 -5.52 -3.58 -21.34
N ARG A 160 -6.33 -4.58 -21.70
CA ARG A 160 -7.01 -4.66 -23.00
C ARG A 160 -8.00 -3.54 -23.20
#